data_AF-A0A2K9RAJ9-F1
#
_entry.id   AF-A0A2K9RAJ9-F1
#
_cell.length_a   1.000
_cell.length_b   1.000
_cell.length_c   1.000
_cell.angle_alpha   90.00
_cell.angle_beta   90.00
_cell.angle_gamma   90.00
#
_symmetry.space_group_name_H-M   'P 1'
#
loop_
_entity.id
_entity.type
_entity.pdbx_description
1 polymer ?
#
loop_
_entity_poly.entity_id
_entity_poly.type
_entity_poly.pdbx_seq_one_letter_code
_entity_poly.pdbx_strand_id
1 'polypeptide(L)'
;MPLDGNERSHRIARLVAVVSGIAGLLLCALVPLLPVKQTTATILWPQGSTPDGHVAQITAPLVSGAPRALDISVPCPAIATLPATGGLVLSTLPAGGVDTGKHGLFVRADKDTVVVAFRDTVAAVALRSAIAEGRCSVLHLWADAGGAHADFVGIPGAAGTLPAEKKPQVGGIFTDL
;
A
#
# COMPACT_ATOMS: atom_id res chain seq x y z
N MET A 1 70.78 -35.31 0.80
CA MET A 1 69.92 -35.43 -0.40
C MET A 1 68.53 -35.84 0.07
N PRO A 2 67.45 -35.28 -0.47
CA PRO A 2 66.73 -34.11 0.05
C PRO A 2 65.50 -34.50 0.89
N LEU A 3 65.46 -34.13 2.18
CA LEU A 3 64.26 -34.23 3.04
C LEU A 3 63.57 -32.85 3.23
N ASP A 4 64.22 -31.76 2.83
CA ASP A 4 63.74 -30.39 3.10
C ASP A 4 62.56 -29.94 2.22
N GLY A 5 62.37 -30.58 1.05
CA GLY A 5 61.29 -30.23 0.12
C GLY A 5 59.90 -30.64 0.60
N ASN A 6 59.79 -31.80 1.25
CA ASN A 6 58.51 -32.37 1.66
C ASN A 6 57.92 -31.67 2.90
N GLU A 7 58.77 -31.33 3.88
CA GLU A 7 58.33 -30.59 5.07
C GLU A 7 57.87 -29.16 4.76
N ARG A 8 58.55 -28.48 3.84
CA ARG A 8 58.17 -27.13 3.41
C ARG A 8 56.83 -27.13 2.67
N SER A 9 56.59 -28.13 1.82
CA SER A 9 55.32 -28.33 1.11
C SER A 9 54.14 -28.57 2.05
N HIS A 10 54.32 -29.43 3.08
CA HIS A 10 53.29 -29.69 4.09
C HIS A 10 52.93 -28.44 4.93
N ARG A 11 53.93 -27.63 5.32
CA ARG A 11 53.67 -26.38 6.08
C ARG A 11 52.89 -25.37 5.24
N ILE A 12 53.20 -25.26 3.96
CA ILE A 12 52.47 -24.38 3.03
C ILE A 12 51.03 -24.85 2.86
N ALA A 13 50.80 -26.14 2.60
CA ALA A 13 49.45 -26.68 2.44
C ALA A 13 48.57 -26.47 3.68
N ARG A 14 49.12 -26.68 4.88
CA ARG A 14 48.41 -26.42 6.15
C ARG A 14 48.07 -24.95 6.33
N LEU A 15 49.02 -24.05 6.06
CA LEU A 15 48.79 -22.61 6.20
C LEU A 15 47.73 -22.12 5.22
N VAL A 16 47.78 -22.58 3.96
CA VAL A 16 46.77 -22.27 2.95
C VAL A 16 45.38 -22.75 3.39
N ALA A 17 45.25 -23.98 3.87
CA ALA A 17 43.96 -24.52 4.31
C ALA A 17 43.34 -23.74 5.48
N VAL A 18 44.15 -23.34 6.46
CA VAL A 18 43.67 -22.54 7.60
C VAL A 18 43.27 -21.14 7.18
N VAL A 19 44.13 -20.46 6.40
CA VAL A 19 43.86 -19.08 5.96
C VAL A 19 42.64 -19.04 5.03
N SER A 20 42.54 -19.95 4.07
CA SER A 20 41.39 -20.00 3.15
C SER A 20 40.11 -20.41 3.85
N GLY A 21 40.17 -21.33 4.82
CA GLY A 21 39.02 -21.71 5.65
C GLY A 21 38.49 -20.55 6.49
N ILE A 22 39.37 -19.82 7.18
CA ILE A 22 38.97 -18.65 7.98
C ILE A 22 38.47 -17.52 7.08
N ALA A 23 39.18 -17.22 6.00
CA ALA A 23 38.75 -16.19 5.04
C ALA A 23 37.39 -16.55 4.43
N GLY A 24 37.17 -17.81 4.03
CA GLY A 24 35.90 -18.30 3.51
C GLY A 24 34.77 -18.16 4.53
N LEU A 25 35.00 -18.57 5.78
CA LEU A 25 34.02 -18.44 6.87
C LEU A 25 33.62 -16.97 7.08
N LEU A 26 34.61 -16.08 7.18
CA LEU A 26 34.37 -14.65 7.41
C LEU A 26 33.64 -14.00 6.23
N LEU A 27 34.07 -14.29 4.99
CA LEU A 27 33.42 -13.74 3.81
C LEU A 27 31.97 -14.23 3.70
N CYS A 28 31.71 -15.53 3.87
CA CYS A 28 30.36 -16.08 3.85
C CYS A 28 29.47 -15.51 4.96
N ALA A 29 30.01 -15.27 6.15
CA ALA A 29 29.27 -14.65 7.25
C ALA A 29 28.90 -13.18 6.97
N LEU A 30 29.72 -12.48 6.18
CA LEU A 30 29.46 -11.08 5.79
C LEU A 30 28.47 -10.95 4.62
N VAL A 31 28.31 -11.98 3.78
CA VAL A 31 27.40 -11.95 2.62
C VAL A 31 25.99 -11.40 2.92
N PRO A 32 25.26 -11.84 3.97
CA PRO A 32 23.90 -11.32 4.24
C PRO A 32 23.85 -9.86 4.72
N LEU A 33 25.00 -9.28 5.11
CA LEU A 33 25.11 -7.90 5.58
C LEU A 33 25.58 -6.93 4.49
N LEU A 34 26.00 -7.46 3.33
CA LEU A 34 26.42 -6.62 2.21
C LEU A 34 25.22 -5.85 1.64
N PRO A 35 25.45 -4.63 1.15
CA PRO A 35 24.38 -3.79 0.64
C PRO A 35 23.78 -4.41 -0.63
N VAL A 36 22.45 -4.37 -0.70
CA VAL A 36 21.69 -4.77 -1.89
C VAL A 36 21.04 -3.55 -2.53
N LYS A 37 20.75 -3.65 -3.83
CA LYS A 37 19.96 -2.66 -4.55
C LYS A 37 18.52 -3.13 -4.57
N GLN A 38 17.63 -2.37 -3.95
CA GLN A 38 16.18 -2.64 -3.97
C GLN A 38 15.50 -1.70 -4.96
N THR A 39 14.70 -2.26 -5.86
CA THR A 39 13.84 -1.47 -6.76
C THR A 39 12.51 -1.20 -6.07
N THR A 40 12.04 0.05 -6.13
CA THR A 40 10.75 0.48 -5.59
C THR A 40 9.78 0.80 -6.73
N ALA A 41 8.50 0.48 -6.54
CA ALA A 41 7.44 0.80 -7.50
C ALA A 41 6.37 1.66 -6.83
N THR A 42 5.91 2.69 -7.54
CA THR A 42 4.84 3.60 -7.11
C THR A 42 3.83 3.73 -8.22
N ILE A 43 2.55 3.65 -7.88
CA ILE A 43 1.43 3.87 -8.80
C ILE A 43 0.82 5.22 -8.45
N LEU A 44 0.83 6.14 -9.42
CA LEU A 44 0.17 7.44 -9.30
C LEU A 44 -1.14 7.39 -10.08
N TRP A 45 -2.19 7.97 -9.54
CA TRP A 45 -3.51 8.07 -10.19
C TRP A 45 -4.10 9.45 -9.86
N PRO A 46 -4.80 10.14 -10.79
CA PRO A 46 -5.23 9.71 -12.13
C PRO A 46 -4.12 9.67 -13.20
N GLN A 47 -4.27 8.81 -14.22
CA GLN A 47 -3.29 8.66 -15.33
C GLN A 47 -3.88 8.94 -16.72
N GLY A 48 -5.19 9.13 -16.82
CA GLY A 48 -5.89 9.35 -18.07
C GLY A 48 -7.38 9.64 -17.83
N SER A 49 -8.09 9.94 -18.91
CA SER A 49 -9.53 10.19 -18.91
C SER A 49 -10.24 9.25 -19.87
N THR A 50 -11.50 8.94 -19.58
CA THR A 50 -12.39 8.24 -20.50
C THR A 50 -12.84 9.20 -21.62
N PRO A 51 -13.36 8.68 -22.75
CA PRO A 51 -13.92 9.52 -23.83
C PRO A 51 -15.04 10.47 -23.35
N ASP A 52 -15.74 10.08 -22.28
CA ASP A 52 -16.84 10.83 -21.68
C ASP A 52 -16.36 11.90 -20.68
N GLY A 53 -15.05 12.07 -20.50
CA GLY A 53 -14.44 13.09 -19.64
C GLY A 53 -14.26 12.69 -18.17
N HIS A 54 -14.58 11.45 -17.80
CA HIS A 54 -14.36 10.92 -16.45
C HIS A 54 -12.91 10.47 -16.24
N VAL A 55 -12.50 10.31 -14.98
CA VAL A 55 -11.16 9.78 -14.66
C VAL A 55 -11.08 8.28 -14.97
N ALA A 56 -10.04 7.85 -15.68
CA ALA A 56 -9.89 6.45 -16.04
C ALA A 56 -9.54 5.58 -14.82
N GLN A 57 -10.25 4.47 -14.66
CA GLN A 57 -9.94 3.45 -13.67
C GLN A 57 -8.65 2.69 -14.06
N ILE A 58 -7.95 2.13 -13.07
CA ILE A 58 -6.74 1.33 -13.31
C ILE A 58 -6.83 -0.03 -12.64
N THR A 59 -6.27 -1.04 -13.29
CA THR A 59 -6.10 -2.38 -12.71
C THR A 59 -4.63 -2.60 -12.41
N ALA A 60 -4.32 -2.89 -11.15
CA ALA A 60 -2.96 -3.09 -10.65
C ALA A 60 -2.97 -4.14 -9.53
N PRO A 61 -3.09 -5.43 -9.85
CA PRO A 61 -3.23 -6.48 -8.86
C PRO A 61 -1.92 -6.74 -8.13
N LEU A 62 -1.83 -6.31 -6.88
CA LEU A 62 -0.65 -6.56 -6.04
C LEU A 62 -0.62 -8.03 -5.58
N VAL A 63 0.47 -8.72 -5.90
CA VAL A 63 0.71 -10.11 -5.45
C VAL A 63 0.79 -10.20 -3.92
N SER A 64 1.35 -9.18 -3.25
CA SER A 64 1.42 -9.11 -1.78
C SER A 64 0.10 -8.74 -1.11
N GLY A 65 -0.96 -8.48 -1.89
CA GLY A 65 -2.26 -8.05 -1.39
C GLY A 65 -2.29 -6.58 -0.97
N ALA A 66 -1.70 -6.25 0.18
CA ALA A 66 -1.68 -4.88 0.71
C ALA A 66 -0.41 -4.12 0.32
N PRO A 67 -0.49 -2.83 -0.02
CA PRO A 67 0.69 -2.02 -0.35
C PRO A 67 1.50 -1.68 0.90
N ARG A 68 2.76 -1.27 0.70
CA ARG A 68 3.60 -0.73 1.78
C ARG A 68 2.97 0.53 2.37
N ALA A 69 2.64 1.50 1.51
CA ALA A 69 1.95 2.73 1.82
C ALA A 69 0.85 2.98 0.78
N LEU A 70 -0.26 3.53 1.24
CA LEU A 70 -1.39 4.00 0.44
C LEU A 70 -1.71 5.42 0.92
N ASP A 71 -1.87 6.34 -0.02
CA ASP A 71 -2.27 7.72 0.25
C ASP A 71 -3.24 8.15 -0.85
N ILE A 72 -4.44 8.56 -0.46
CA ILE A 72 -5.54 8.92 -1.35
C ILE A 72 -6.16 10.20 -0.82
N SER A 73 -6.24 11.20 -1.69
CA SER A 73 -6.91 12.47 -1.42
C SER A 73 -8.02 12.67 -2.44
N VAL A 74 -9.27 12.71 -1.98
CA VAL A 74 -10.45 12.95 -2.83
C VAL A 74 -11.06 14.31 -2.46
N PRO A 75 -11.11 15.29 -3.37
CA PRO A 75 -11.79 16.55 -3.11
C PRO A 75 -13.26 16.33 -2.76
N CYS A 76 -13.72 16.86 -1.64
CA CYS A 76 -15.12 16.75 -1.22
C CYS A 76 -16.14 17.33 -2.23
N PRO A 77 -15.81 18.40 -3.00
CA PRO A 77 -16.65 18.85 -4.10
C PRO A 77 -16.88 17.79 -5.19
N ALA A 78 -15.91 16.90 -5.44
CA ALA A 78 -16.10 15.79 -6.39
C ALA A 78 -17.06 14.73 -5.85
N ILE A 79 -17.07 14.49 -4.54
CA ILE A 79 -18.04 13.58 -3.90
C ILE A 79 -19.47 14.14 -4.03
N ALA A 80 -19.62 15.47 -4.02
CA ALA A 80 -20.90 16.14 -4.15
C ALA A 80 -21.52 16.04 -5.56
N THR A 81 -20.76 15.68 -6.60
CA THR A 81 -21.29 15.52 -7.97
C THR A 81 -22.03 14.20 -8.20
N LEU A 82 -21.92 13.25 -7.26
CA LEU A 82 -22.59 11.96 -7.37
C LEU A 82 -24.12 12.10 -7.44
N PRO A 83 -24.84 11.17 -8.09
CA PRO A 83 -26.31 11.15 -8.12
C PRO A 83 -26.94 11.08 -6.74
N ALA A 84 -28.20 11.51 -6.61
CA ALA A 84 -28.94 11.50 -5.35
C ALA A 84 -29.11 10.09 -4.73
N THR A 85 -29.06 9.05 -5.56
CA THR A 85 -29.07 7.64 -5.13
C THR A 85 -27.76 7.21 -4.46
N GLY A 86 -26.69 7.99 -4.61
CA GLY A 86 -25.35 7.61 -4.17
C GLY A 86 -24.54 6.93 -5.27
N GLY A 87 -23.46 6.27 -4.87
CA GLY A 87 -22.53 5.58 -5.77
C GLY A 87 -21.21 5.23 -5.08
N LEU A 88 -20.31 4.62 -5.86
CA LEU A 88 -18.96 4.33 -5.41
C LEU A 88 -18.04 5.53 -5.65
N VAL A 89 -17.61 6.19 -4.58
CA VAL A 89 -16.61 7.26 -4.69
C VAL A 89 -15.27 6.67 -5.11
N LEU A 90 -14.80 5.64 -4.39
CA LEU A 90 -13.55 4.96 -4.69
C LEU A 90 -13.51 3.57 -4.05
N SER A 91 -12.93 2.59 -4.73
CA SER A 91 -12.52 1.32 -4.14
C SER A 91 -11.17 0.83 -4.65
N THR A 92 -10.52 0.00 -3.84
CA THR A 92 -9.26 -0.68 -4.21
C THR A 92 -9.48 -2.07 -4.82
N LEU A 93 -10.72 -2.55 -4.82
CA LEU A 93 -11.18 -3.81 -5.42
C LEU A 93 -12.49 -3.58 -6.18
N PRO A 94 -12.76 -4.32 -7.26
CA PRO A 94 -14.00 -4.18 -8.00
C PRO A 94 -15.22 -4.56 -7.14
N ALA A 95 -16.25 -3.71 -7.13
CA ALA A 95 -17.41 -3.90 -6.26
C ALA A 95 -18.20 -5.19 -6.54
N GLY A 96 -18.20 -5.67 -7.79
CA GLY A 96 -18.86 -6.92 -8.20
C GLY A 96 -18.06 -8.20 -7.94
N GLY A 97 -16.88 -8.11 -7.32
CA GLY A 97 -16.07 -9.28 -6.98
C GLY A 97 -16.59 -10.05 -5.76
N VAL A 98 -16.07 -11.26 -5.54
CA VAL A 98 -16.42 -12.10 -4.38
C VAL A 98 -15.75 -11.57 -3.12
N ASP A 99 -16.53 -11.36 -2.05
CA ASP A 99 -16.06 -10.99 -0.71
C ASP A 99 -15.13 -9.75 -0.68
N THR A 100 -15.22 -8.86 -1.66
CA THR A 100 -14.26 -7.76 -1.80
C THR A 100 -14.31 -6.78 -0.64
N GLY A 101 -15.48 -6.56 -0.03
CA GLY A 101 -15.66 -5.75 1.17
C GLY A 101 -14.76 -6.17 2.34
N LYS A 102 -14.58 -7.48 2.54
CA LYS A 102 -13.77 -8.07 3.62
C LYS A 102 -12.27 -7.80 3.46
N HIS A 103 -11.84 -7.39 2.27
CA HIS A 103 -10.42 -7.28 1.92
C HIS A 103 -10.00 -5.87 1.48
N GLY A 104 -10.85 -5.16 0.76
CA GLY A 104 -10.54 -3.87 0.14
C GLY A 104 -10.82 -2.66 1.03
N LEU A 105 -10.55 -1.50 0.45
CA LEU A 105 -11.05 -0.20 0.88
C LEU A 105 -12.24 0.17 -0.01
N PHE A 106 -13.31 0.65 0.61
CA PHE A 106 -14.47 1.17 -0.08
C PHE A 106 -14.91 2.49 0.54
N VAL A 107 -15.08 3.48 -0.31
CA VAL A 107 -15.73 4.75 0.00
C VAL A 107 -17.06 4.74 -0.73
N ARG A 108 -18.15 4.55 0.01
CA ARG A 108 -19.51 4.49 -0.54
C ARG A 108 -20.28 5.72 -0.12
N ALA A 109 -20.91 6.38 -1.09
CA ALA A 109 -21.89 7.41 -0.82
C ALA A 109 -23.28 6.80 -0.97
N ASP A 110 -24.10 6.94 0.05
CA ASP A 110 -25.53 6.66 -0.02
C ASP A 110 -26.30 7.99 -0.20
N LYS A 111 -27.62 7.95 0.01
CA LYS A 111 -28.48 9.14 -0.05
C LYS A 111 -28.07 10.20 0.98
N ASP A 112 -27.79 9.77 2.22
CA ASP A 112 -27.64 10.68 3.36
C ASP A 112 -26.20 10.74 3.90
N THR A 113 -25.39 9.71 3.68
CA THR A 113 -24.05 9.55 4.29
C THR A 113 -23.00 9.09 3.30
N VAL A 114 -21.75 9.46 3.56
CA VAL A 114 -20.56 8.89 2.91
C VAL A 114 -19.80 8.09 3.96
N VAL A 115 -19.60 6.80 3.68
CA VAL A 115 -19.00 5.83 4.60
C VAL A 115 -17.68 5.35 4.01
N VAL A 116 -16.63 5.43 4.82
CA VAL A 116 -15.32 4.88 4.52
C VAL A 116 -15.13 3.61 5.32
N ALA A 117 -14.92 2.49 4.63
CA ALA A 117 -14.68 1.21 5.25
C ALA A 117 -13.42 0.53 4.71
N PHE A 118 -12.63 -0.02 5.64
CA PHE A 118 -11.49 -0.89 5.35
C PHE A 118 -11.80 -2.29 5.88
N ARG A 119 -11.75 -3.31 5.02
CA ARG A 119 -12.01 -4.71 5.42
C ARG A 119 -13.29 -4.86 6.26
N ASP A 120 -14.41 -4.37 5.71
CA ASP A 120 -15.74 -4.28 6.34
C ASP A 120 -15.78 -3.59 7.72
N THR A 121 -14.76 -2.81 8.06
CA THR A 121 -14.72 -2.01 9.30
C THR A 121 -14.81 -0.54 8.94
N VAL A 122 -15.83 0.12 9.46
CA VAL A 122 -16.03 1.55 9.23
C VAL A 122 -14.94 2.34 9.95
N ALA A 123 -14.21 3.17 9.21
CA ALA A 123 -13.20 4.07 9.75
C ALA A 123 -13.77 5.47 9.99
N ALA A 124 -14.54 6.00 9.04
CA ALA A 124 -15.12 7.34 9.13
C ALA A 124 -16.46 7.39 8.42
N VAL A 125 -17.35 8.26 8.91
CA VAL A 125 -18.65 8.55 8.32
C VAL A 125 -18.85 10.06 8.31
N ALA A 126 -19.33 10.59 7.20
CA ALA A 126 -19.72 11.99 7.08
C ALA A 126 -21.15 12.10 6.52
N LEU A 127 -21.89 13.11 6.96
CA LEU A 127 -23.18 13.45 6.37
C LEU A 127 -22.97 14.07 4.99
N ARG A 128 -23.74 13.61 4.00
CA ARG A 128 -23.66 14.12 2.64
C ARG A 128 -24.10 15.59 2.54
N SER A 129 -25.05 16.00 3.38
CA SER A 129 -25.43 17.42 3.53
C SER A 129 -24.26 18.28 3.99
N ALA A 130 -23.50 17.85 5.00
CA ALA A 130 -22.33 18.58 5.50
C ALA A 130 -21.22 18.73 4.44
N ILE A 131 -21.04 17.70 3.60
CA ILE A 131 -20.11 17.76 2.45
C ILE A 131 -20.62 18.75 1.41
N ALA A 132 -21.92 18.70 1.05
CA ALA A 132 -22.53 19.59 0.07
C ALA A 132 -22.57 21.06 0.52
N GLU A 133 -22.66 21.32 1.82
CA GLU A 133 -22.54 22.64 2.44
C GLU A 133 -21.10 23.21 2.39
N GLY A 134 -20.12 22.44 1.89
CA GLY A 134 -18.73 22.86 1.79
C GLY A 134 -17.96 22.81 3.11
N ARG A 135 -18.47 22.10 4.13
CA ARG A 135 -17.78 21.94 5.42
C ARG A 135 -16.57 21.01 5.32
N CYS A 136 -16.56 20.12 4.31
CA CYS A 136 -15.42 19.27 4.01
C CYS A 136 -14.61 19.83 2.84
N SER A 137 -13.29 19.92 2.98
CA SER A 137 -12.38 20.28 1.88
C SER A 137 -11.91 19.04 1.11
N VAL A 138 -11.38 18.05 1.82
CA VAL A 138 -10.82 16.82 1.25
C VAL A 138 -11.16 15.62 2.14
N LEU A 139 -11.47 14.50 1.51
CA LEU A 139 -11.43 13.20 2.15
C LEU A 139 -10.01 12.65 1.99
N HIS A 140 -9.27 12.59 3.10
CA HIS A 140 -7.93 12.02 3.15
C HIS A 140 -7.97 10.60 3.71
N LEU A 141 -7.36 9.66 3.00
CA LEU A 141 -7.29 8.26 3.37
C LEU A 141 -5.82 7.83 3.24
N TRP A 142 -5.26 7.27 4.31
CA TRP A 142 -3.91 6.72 4.23
C TRP A 142 -3.80 5.40 4.98
N ALA A 143 -2.92 4.53 4.51
CA ALA A 143 -2.63 3.27 5.16
C ALA A 143 -1.15 2.92 5.03
N ASP A 144 -0.45 2.84 6.15
CA ASP A 144 1.00 2.65 6.22
C ASP A 144 1.37 1.55 7.23
N ALA A 145 2.51 1.65 7.92
CA ALA A 145 2.89 0.68 8.96
C ALA A 145 2.16 0.94 10.30
N GLY A 146 1.65 2.14 10.52
CA GLY A 146 0.99 2.57 11.75
C GLY A 146 -0.50 2.25 11.79
N GLY A 147 -1.16 2.10 10.65
CA GLY A 147 -2.59 1.83 10.61
C GLY A 147 -3.25 2.07 9.27
N ALA A 148 -4.58 2.01 9.26
CA ALA A 148 -5.43 2.51 8.19
C ALA A 148 -6.28 3.65 8.74
N HIS A 149 -6.33 4.76 8.04
CA HIS A 149 -6.90 5.99 8.56
C HIS A 149 -7.79 6.65 7.51
N ALA A 150 -8.78 7.40 8.01
CA ALA A 150 -9.68 8.19 7.19
C ALA A 150 -10.03 9.48 7.91
N ASP A 151 -10.02 10.60 7.19
CA ASP A 151 -10.38 11.92 7.71
C ASP A 151 -11.16 12.72 6.66
N PHE A 152 -12.39 13.11 7.01
CA PHE A 152 -13.12 14.15 6.29
C PHE A 152 -12.71 15.52 6.82
N VAL A 153 -11.67 16.08 6.23
CA VAL A 153 -11.04 17.33 6.71
C VAL A 153 -12.05 18.46 6.73
N GLY A 154 -12.31 18.98 7.94
CA GLY A 154 -13.27 20.07 8.20
C GLY A 154 -14.58 19.63 8.83
N ILE A 155 -14.87 18.33 8.92
CA ILE A 155 -16.05 17.80 9.63
C ILE A 155 -15.61 17.21 10.98
N PRO A 156 -15.94 17.87 12.11
CA PRO A 156 -15.58 17.36 13.43
C PRO A 156 -16.20 15.97 13.69
N GLY A 157 -15.38 15.04 14.18
CA GLY A 157 -15.83 13.68 14.50
C GLY A 157 -15.97 12.74 13.29
N ALA A 158 -15.71 13.21 12.07
CA ALA A 158 -15.69 12.39 10.86
C ALA A 158 -14.27 11.94 10.48
N ALA A 159 -13.49 11.55 11.50
CA ALA A 159 -12.16 11.00 11.34
C ALA A 159 -12.02 9.73 12.19
N GLY A 160 -11.22 8.77 11.72
CA GLY A 160 -10.97 7.55 12.46
C GLY A 160 -9.71 6.84 12.04
N THR A 161 -9.23 6.00 12.96
CA THR A 161 -8.01 5.21 12.82
C THR A 161 -8.33 3.78 13.15
N LEU A 162 -7.85 2.89 12.31
CA LEU A 162 -7.93 1.44 12.43
C LEU A 162 -6.52 0.86 12.55
N PRO A 163 -6.39 -0.30 13.22
CA PRO A 163 -5.10 -0.93 13.44
C PRO A 163 -4.48 -1.46 12.13
N ALA A 164 -3.17 -1.74 12.14
CA ALA A 164 -2.39 -2.04 10.94
C ALA A 164 -2.84 -3.29 10.16
N GLU A 165 -3.53 -4.24 10.80
CA GLU A 165 -4.12 -5.42 10.13
C GLU A 165 -5.33 -5.09 9.24
N LYS A 166 -5.90 -3.89 9.39
CA LYS A 166 -7.02 -3.40 8.57
C LYS A 166 -6.58 -2.77 7.26
N LYS A 167 -5.29 -2.80 6.92
CA LYS A 167 -4.80 -2.35 5.61
C LYS A 167 -5.54 -3.03 4.45
N PRO A 168 -5.97 -2.26 3.44
CA PRO A 168 -6.75 -2.80 2.35
C PRO A 168 -5.86 -3.58 1.38
N GLN A 169 -6.44 -4.58 0.74
CA GLN A 169 -5.90 -5.18 -0.46
C GLN A 169 -6.10 -4.23 -1.65
N VAL A 170 -5.09 -4.15 -2.53
CA VAL A 170 -5.14 -3.32 -3.75
C VAL A 170 -5.08 -4.22 -4.99
N GLY A 171 -6.21 -4.28 -5.69
CA GLY A 171 -6.34 -4.88 -7.02
C GLY A 171 -6.30 -3.85 -8.16
N GLY A 172 -6.50 -2.58 -7.83
CA GLY A 172 -6.63 -1.47 -8.75
C GLY A 172 -7.24 -0.26 -8.05
N ILE A 173 -7.64 0.75 -8.83
CA ILE A 173 -8.43 1.89 -8.36
C ILE A 173 -9.68 1.98 -9.24
N PHE A 174 -10.84 1.86 -8.61
CA PHE A 174 -12.15 1.87 -9.26
C PHE A 174 -13.01 2.98 -8.65
N THR A 175 -13.80 3.66 -9.48
CA THR A 175 -14.60 4.83 -9.09
C THR A 175 -15.76 5.03 -10.06
N ASP A 176 -16.89 5.55 -9.56
CA ASP A 176 -18.04 5.97 -10.36
C ASP A 176 -18.06 7.50 -10.62
N LEU A 177 -16.96 8.21 -10.29
CA LEU A 177 -16.80 9.66 -10.49
C LEU A 177 -16.42 10.04 -11.92
#